data_AF-A0A4U6D8B1-F1
#
_entry.id   AF-A0A4U6D8B1-F1
#
_cell.length_a   1.000
_cell.length_b   1.000
_cell.length_c   1.000
_cell.angle_alpha   90.00
_cell.angle_beta   90.00
_cell.angle_gamma   90.00
#
_symmetry.space_group_name_H-M   'P 1'
#
loop_
_entity.id
_entity.type
_entity.pdbx_description
1 polymer ?
#
loop_
_entity_poly.entity_id
_entity_poly.type
_entity_poly.pdbx_seq_one_letter_code
_entity_poly.pdbx_strand_id
1 'polypeptide(L)'
;MSKSEKNVEDSRRNALKLLAAGSTAGLFSLFESPVARAEKYVTPAYAKAMAPVTIKSVRAITTAPGGSNLVIVKVETSEPGLYGLGCATFTQRALVVIPAINVYLNEFCVGKDVDNIEDMWQSTYVSSYWRNGPVLNNALSGLDQALWDIKGKRANMPVHQLLGGKARMAVETYTHASGPTPEAVADKVQQYMSEGFRHIRIQQGGYGGVGAMEEIKPDFKTAGFGRSTDDFSDQRTYLKRVPKMFDVVRKRCGEDIELLHDMHELVEPMDAINMIKGLEEYRPYFVEDPFSPENMGWFKQLRQSTTVPIAMGELFNNINEFREPMANQLFDYIRCHVSQLGGITPAMKVARLGEWFNVKTAWHGPGDTSPVGHSANNNIDIVIWNFGIQESQKFSEKVQEVFPGCPTIKNGYYYVNETPGLGIDINEKEAAKYPISSKSRWTVRKSDGTLLKP
;
A
#
# COMPACT_ATOMS: atom_id res chain seq x y z
N MET A 1 -8.57 13.47 -89.02
CA MET A 1 -8.58 13.70 -87.56
C MET A 1 -7.61 14.83 -87.25
N SER A 2 -8.11 15.86 -86.56
CA SER A 2 -7.47 17.18 -86.46
C SER A 2 -6.23 17.14 -85.55
N LYS A 3 -5.32 18.13 -85.67
CA LYS A 3 -4.14 18.29 -84.79
C LYS A 3 -4.45 18.27 -83.29
N SER A 4 -5.71 18.45 -82.87
CA SER A 4 -6.11 18.37 -81.46
C SER A 4 -6.28 16.93 -80.95
N GLU A 5 -6.62 15.96 -81.80
CA GLU A 5 -6.86 14.56 -81.39
C GLU A 5 -5.54 13.79 -81.15
N LYS A 6 -4.48 14.11 -81.92
CA LYS A 6 -3.14 13.51 -81.71
C LYS A 6 -2.50 13.91 -80.38
N ASN A 7 -2.75 15.13 -79.89
CA ASN A 7 -2.16 15.60 -78.62
C ASN A 7 -2.79 14.93 -77.38
N VAL A 8 -4.04 14.48 -77.48
CA VAL A 8 -4.74 13.82 -76.37
C VAL A 8 -4.32 12.35 -76.24
N GLU A 9 -4.05 11.67 -77.35
CA GLU A 9 -3.53 10.29 -77.33
C GLU A 9 -2.08 10.20 -76.81
N ASP A 10 -1.20 11.13 -77.20
CA ASP A 10 0.17 11.18 -76.68
C ASP A 10 0.20 11.55 -75.18
N SER A 11 -0.71 12.42 -74.72
CA SER A 11 -0.85 12.73 -73.30
C SER A 11 -1.33 11.53 -72.47
N ARG A 12 -2.20 10.67 -73.02
CA ARG A 12 -2.69 9.46 -72.34
C ARG A 12 -1.64 8.35 -72.31
N ARG A 13 -0.88 8.15 -73.39
CA ARG A 13 0.23 7.19 -73.43
C ARG A 13 1.39 7.61 -72.51
N ASN A 14 1.69 8.91 -72.41
CA ASN A 14 2.70 9.39 -71.47
C ASN A 14 2.22 9.33 -70.01
N ALA A 15 0.94 9.58 -69.73
CA ALA A 15 0.38 9.40 -68.39
C ALA A 15 0.41 7.93 -67.93
N LEU A 16 0.11 6.98 -68.84
CA LEU A 16 0.21 5.54 -68.56
C LEU A 16 1.67 5.05 -68.39
N LYS A 17 2.63 5.63 -69.13
CA LYS A 17 4.06 5.36 -68.91
C LYS A 17 4.59 5.96 -67.60
N LEU A 18 4.11 7.14 -67.18
CA LEU A 18 4.45 7.71 -65.87
C LEU A 18 3.84 6.91 -64.71
N LEU A 19 2.62 6.39 -64.87
CA LEU A 19 1.99 5.50 -63.87
C LEU A 19 2.69 4.15 -63.78
N ALA A 20 3.18 3.60 -64.89
CA ALA A 20 3.94 2.34 -64.90
C ALA A 20 5.40 2.49 -64.40
N ALA A 21 6.00 3.68 -64.55
CA ALA A 21 7.33 3.99 -63.99
C ALA A 21 7.28 4.44 -62.52
N GLY A 22 6.16 5.06 -62.09
CA GLY A 22 5.93 5.46 -60.70
C GLY A 22 5.42 4.33 -59.81
N SER A 23 4.78 3.30 -60.39
CA SER A 23 4.28 2.16 -59.62
C SER A 23 5.41 1.24 -59.15
N THR A 24 6.51 1.09 -59.89
CA THR A 24 7.64 0.27 -59.43
C THR A 24 8.44 0.92 -58.31
N ALA A 25 8.61 2.25 -58.29
CA ALA A 25 9.26 2.96 -57.18
C ALA A 25 8.36 3.09 -55.94
N GLY A 26 7.04 3.23 -56.12
CA GLY A 26 6.07 3.31 -55.02
C GLY A 26 5.63 1.96 -54.44
N LEU A 27 5.81 0.85 -55.17
CA LEU A 27 5.49 -0.50 -54.66
C LEU A 27 6.59 -1.05 -53.75
N PHE A 28 7.85 -0.61 -53.86
CA PHE A 28 8.89 -1.02 -52.91
C PHE A 28 8.75 -0.34 -51.54
N SER A 29 8.16 0.85 -51.45
CA SER A 29 7.92 1.52 -50.16
C SER A 29 6.64 1.06 -49.45
N LEU A 30 5.80 0.25 -50.09
CA LEU A 30 4.56 -0.30 -49.49
C LEU A 30 4.77 -1.66 -48.81
N PHE A 31 5.98 -2.23 -48.90
CA PHE A 31 6.34 -3.51 -48.27
C PHE A 31 7.58 -3.44 -47.37
N GLU A 32 8.17 -2.24 -47.16
CA GLU A 32 9.02 -2.04 -46.00
C GLU A 32 8.12 -1.94 -44.77
N SER A 33 7.88 -3.10 -44.14
CA SER A 33 7.67 -3.14 -42.69
C SER A 33 8.66 -2.16 -42.07
N PRO A 34 8.26 -1.25 -41.15
CA PRO A 34 9.22 -0.37 -40.52
C PRO A 34 10.29 -1.26 -39.88
N VAL A 35 11.46 -1.32 -40.52
CA VAL A 35 12.65 -1.94 -39.96
C VAL A 35 12.77 -1.32 -38.59
N ALA A 36 12.75 -2.14 -37.54
CA ALA A 36 12.75 -1.67 -36.16
C ALA A 36 13.79 -0.55 -36.06
N ARG A 37 13.32 0.69 -35.85
CA ARG A 37 14.20 1.87 -35.85
C ARG A 37 15.24 1.81 -34.73
N ALA A 38 14.96 0.99 -33.71
CA ALA A 38 15.89 0.63 -32.68
C ALA A 38 16.67 -0.61 -33.11
N GLU A 39 17.99 -0.49 -33.21
CA GLU A 39 18.85 -1.66 -33.05
C GLU A 39 18.49 -2.34 -31.72
N LYS A 40 18.47 -3.68 -31.71
CA LYS A 40 18.25 -4.41 -30.46
C LYS A 40 19.38 -4.00 -29.51
N TYR A 41 19.08 -3.23 -28.47
CA TYR A 41 20.06 -2.87 -27.46
C TYR A 41 20.55 -4.16 -26.79
N VAL A 42 21.73 -4.63 -27.20
CA VAL A 42 22.33 -5.83 -26.65
C VAL A 42 23.05 -5.43 -25.39
N THR A 43 22.44 -5.68 -24.22
CA THR A 43 23.16 -5.59 -22.95
C THR A 43 24.36 -6.53 -23.02
N PRO A 44 25.61 -6.00 -22.98
CA PRO A 44 26.80 -6.83 -23.08
C PRO A 44 26.83 -7.90 -21.98
N ALA A 45 27.46 -9.04 -22.24
CA ALA A 45 27.50 -10.13 -21.25
C ALA A 45 28.09 -9.68 -19.90
N TYR A 46 29.08 -8.76 -19.90
CA TYR A 46 29.66 -8.19 -18.69
C TYR A 46 28.72 -7.23 -17.93
N ALA A 47 27.72 -6.67 -18.62
CA ALA A 47 26.68 -5.84 -18.01
C ALA A 47 25.46 -6.66 -17.58
N LYS A 48 25.37 -7.94 -18.01
CA LYS A 48 24.42 -8.91 -17.47
C LYS A 48 25.06 -9.54 -16.24
N ALA A 49 24.68 -9.05 -15.06
CA ALA A 49 25.18 -9.61 -13.81
C ALA A 49 24.84 -11.11 -13.63
N MET A 50 23.74 -11.58 -14.25
CA MET A 50 23.21 -12.94 -14.06
C MET A 50 22.56 -13.50 -15.33
N ALA A 51 22.44 -14.83 -15.41
CA ALA A 51 21.75 -15.50 -16.52
C ALA A 51 20.26 -15.09 -16.57
N PRO A 52 19.65 -14.95 -17.76
CA PRO A 52 18.24 -14.57 -17.86
C PRO A 52 17.33 -15.60 -17.18
N VAL A 53 16.37 -15.11 -16.40
CA VAL A 53 15.36 -15.92 -15.73
C VAL A 53 13.99 -15.38 -16.11
N THR A 54 13.09 -16.25 -16.52
CA THR A 54 11.73 -15.84 -16.92
C THR A 54 10.68 -16.30 -15.93
N ILE A 55 9.53 -15.63 -15.93
CA ILE A 55 8.37 -16.00 -15.12
C ILE A 55 7.72 -17.24 -15.74
N LYS A 56 7.51 -18.28 -14.92
CA LYS A 56 6.82 -19.52 -15.29
C LYS A 56 5.34 -19.48 -14.90
N SER A 57 5.03 -18.90 -13.75
CA SER A 57 3.65 -18.74 -13.26
C SER A 57 3.57 -17.59 -12.26
N VAL A 58 2.40 -16.96 -12.20
CA VAL A 58 2.00 -16.03 -11.15
C VAL A 58 0.69 -16.54 -10.56
N ARG A 59 0.65 -16.79 -9.26
CA ARG A 59 -0.56 -17.30 -8.61
C ARG A 59 -0.78 -16.71 -7.22
N ALA A 60 -2.04 -16.64 -6.83
CA ALA A 60 -2.46 -16.27 -5.49
C ALA A 60 -2.42 -17.49 -4.55
N ILE A 61 -1.91 -17.28 -3.34
CA ILE A 61 -2.07 -18.15 -2.17
C ILE A 61 -2.91 -17.37 -1.16
N THR A 62 -3.97 -17.99 -0.65
CA THR A 62 -4.90 -17.34 0.28
C THR A 62 -4.96 -18.08 1.59
N THR A 63 -4.97 -17.36 2.71
CA THR A 63 -5.03 -17.96 4.03
C THR A 63 -5.50 -16.94 5.08
N ALA A 64 -6.09 -17.40 6.18
CA ALA A 64 -6.59 -16.56 7.28
C ALA A 64 -6.16 -17.03 8.68
N PRO A 65 -4.86 -17.31 8.93
CA PRO A 65 -4.41 -17.87 10.21
C PRO A 65 -4.66 -16.90 11.37
N GLY A 66 -4.55 -15.59 11.13
CA GLY A 66 -4.83 -14.54 12.12
C GLY A 66 -6.30 -14.08 12.17
N GLY A 67 -7.18 -14.67 11.35
CA GLY A 67 -8.58 -14.24 11.20
C GLY A 67 -8.84 -13.27 10.04
N SER A 68 -7.85 -12.45 9.66
CA SER A 68 -7.91 -11.60 8.46
C SER A 68 -7.71 -12.41 7.18
N ASN A 69 -8.38 -12.04 6.10
CA ASN A 69 -8.19 -12.69 4.80
C ASN A 69 -6.88 -12.20 4.17
N LEU A 70 -5.86 -13.05 4.08
CA LEU A 70 -4.58 -12.69 3.45
C LEU A 70 -4.52 -13.23 2.02
N VAL A 71 -3.91 -12.44 1.12
CA VAL A 71 -3.64 -12.82 -0.28
C VAL A 71 -2.17 -12.58 -0.57
N ILE A 72 -1.46 -13.63 -0.95
CA ILE A 72 -0.04 -13.63 -1.28
C ILE A 72 0.12 -13.97 -2.75
N VAL A 73 0.90 -13.20 -3.49
CA VAL A 73 1.34 -13.58 -4.84
C VAL A 73 2.60 -14.42 -4.71
N LYS A 74 2.62 -15.56 -5.40
CA LYS A 74 3.83 -16.35 -5.64
C LYS A 74 4.17 -16.32 -7.12
N VAL A 75 5.39 -15.89 -7.43
CA VAL A 75 5.95 -15.89 -8.78
C VAL A 75 6.97 -17.01 -8.87
N GLU A 76 6.68 -18.05 -9.63
CA GLU A 76 7.64 -19.14 -9.90
C GLU A 76 8.39 -18.85 -11.19
N THR A 77 9.67 -19.22 -11.24
CA THR A 77 10.54 -18.87 -12.36
C THR A 77 10.92 -20.08 -13.23
N SER A 78 11.60 -19.83 -14.34
CA SER A 78 12.23 -20.86 -15.18
C SER A 78 13.37 -21.60 -14.49
N GLU A 79 13.92 -21.04 -13.41
CA GLU A 79 14.97 -21.66 -12.61
C GLU A 79 14.35 -22.49 -11.47
N PRO A 80 14.59 -23.81 -11.40
CA PRO A 80 14.00 -24.65 -10.37
C PRO A 80 14.36 -24.19 -8.95
N GLY A 81 13.36 -24.03 -8.10
CA GLY A 81 13.53 -23.62 -6.70
C GLY A 81 13.61 -22.11 -6.48
N LEU A 82 13.78 -21.31 -7.53
CA LEU A 82 13.73 -19.85 -7.44
C LEU A 82 12.31 -19.33 -7.64
N TYR A 83 11.78 -18.66 -6.61
CA TYR A 83 10.48 -18.00 -6.62
C TYR A 83 10.49 -16.79 -5.68
N GLY A 84 9.50 -15.92 -5.89
CA GLY A 84 9.27 -14.72 -5.09
C GLY A 84 7.91 -14.72 -4.42
N LEU A 85 7.81 -14.05 -3.27
CA LEU A 85 6.56 -13.80 -2.55
C LEU A 85 6.27 -12.31 -2.44
N GLY A 86 4.99 -11.94 -2.53
CA GLY A 86 4.55 -10.58 -2.34
C GLY A 86 3.16 -10.46 -1.72
N CYS A 87 2.93 -9.40 -0.96
CA CYS A 87 1.64 -9.09 -0.37
C CYS A 87 0.70 -8.44 -1.39
N ALA A 88 -0.49 -9.04 -1.54
CA ALA A 88 -1.61 -8.52 -2.31
C ALA A 88 -2.89 -8.45 -1.46
N THR A 89 -2.74 -8.30 -0.14
CA THR A 89 -3.88 -8.38 0.78
C THR A 89 -4.74 -7.12 0.71
N PHE A 90 -5.95 -7.28 0.16
CA PHE A 90 -7.08 -6.40 0.42
C PHE A 90 -8.15 -7.19 1.18
N THR A 91 -8.06 -7.26 2.52
CA THR A 91 -8.83 -8.21 3.36
C THR A 91 -10.33 -8.20 3.07
N GLN A 92 -10.89 -7.00 2.91
CA GLN A 92 -12.32 -6.74 2.76
C GLN A 92 -12.85 -7.26 1.42
N ARG A 93 -11.97 -7.43 0.42
CA ARG A 93 -12.31 -7.82 -0.95
C ARG A 93 -11.30 -8.84 -1.51
N ALA A 94 -10.75 -9.69 -0.65
CA ALA A 94 -9.71 -10.65 -1.02
C ALA A 94 -10.09 -11.53 -2.23
N LEU A 95 -11.35 -11.97 -2.29
CA LEU A 95 -11.86 -12.84 -3.35
C LEU A 95 -11.78 -12.23 -4.76
N VAL A 96 -11.85 -10.90 -4.90
CA VAL A 96 -11.76 -10.25 -6.22
C VAL A 96 -10.32 -9.96 -6.65
N VAL A 97 -9.36 -9.96 -5.70
CA VAL A 97 -7.93 -9.85 -6.02
C VAL A 97 -7.42 -11.14 -6.66
N ILE A 98 -7.97 -12.30 -6.28
CA ILE A 98 -7.56 -13.61 -6.79
C ILE A 98 -7.64 -13.71 -8.33
N PRO A 99 -8.78 -13.42 -9.00
CA PRO A 99 -8.83 -13.48 -10.46
C PRO A 99 -7.97 -12.41 -11.14
N ALA A 100 -7.74 -11.24 -10.51
CA ALA A 100 -6.79 -10.25 -11.02
C ALA A 100 -5.38 -10.86 -11.13
N ILE A 101 -4.97 -11.66 -10.15
CA ILE A 101 -3.68 -12.37 -10.13
C ILE A 101 -3.69 -13.59 -11.08
N ASN A 102 -4.58 -14.55 -10.83
CA ASN A 102 -4.52 -15.88 -11.44
C ASN A 102 -4.86 -15.90 -12.93
N VAL A 103 -5.67 -14.94 -13.39
CA VAL A 103 -6.08 -14.83 -14.79
C VAL A 103 -5.23 -13.78 -15.48
N TYR A 104 -5.44 -12.52 -15.15
CA TYR A 104 -4.89 -11.40 -15.92
C TYR A 104 -3.39 -11.20 -15.71
N LEU A 105 -2.90 -11.15 -14.47
CA LEU A 105 -1.46 -10.98 -14.22
C LEU A 105 -0.66 -12.20 -14.68
N ASN A 106 -1.16 -13.41 -14.43
CA ASN A 106 -0.48 -14.62 -14.89
C ASN A 106 -0.32 -14.65 -16.42
N GLU A 107 -1.41 -14.43 -17.17
CA GLU A 107 -1.36 -14.36 -18.64
C GLU A 107 -0.39 -13.28 -19.13
N PHE A 108 -0.40 -12.11 -18.49
CA PHE A 108 0.48 -11.01 -18.85
C PHE A 108 1.97 -11.31 -18.58
N CYS A 109 2.27 -11.98 -17.47
CA CYS A 109 3.63 -12.08 -16.95
C CYS A 109 4.43 -13.28 -17.48
N VAL A 110 3.78 -14.40 -17.82
CA VAL A 110 4.47 -15.63 -18.23
C VAL A 110 5.41 -15.38 -19.41
N GLY A 111 6.65 -15.87 -19.30
CA GLY A 111 7.70 -15.73 -20.31
C GLY A 111 8.48 -14.41 -20.25
N LYS A 112 8.05 -13.42 -19.46
CA LYS A 112 8.79 -12.17 -19.26
C LYS A 112 9.98 -12.35 -18.32
N ASP A 113 10.99 -11.51 -18.49
CA ASP A 113 12.21 -11.46 -17.68
C ASP A 113 11.92 -10.91 -16.27
N VAL A 114 12.40 -11.60 -15.24
CA VAL A 114 12.22 -11.20 -13.83
C VAL A 114 13.08 -9.99 -13.46
N ASP A 115 14.13 -9.66 -14.22
CA ASP A 115 15.04 -8.57 -13.86
C ASP A 115 14.49 -7.17 -14.12
N ASN A 116 13.54 -7.05 -15.04
CA ASN A 116 13.00 -5.78 -15.52
C ASN A 116 11.82 -5.32 -14.65
N ILE A 117 12.04 -5.16 -13.34
CA ILE A 117 10.99 -4.84 -12.37
C ILE A 117 10.27 -3.53 -12.73
N GLU A 118 11.01 -2.47 -13.06
CA GLU A 118 10.39 -1.17 -13.41
C GLU A 118 9.53 -1.28 -14.68
N ASP A 119 10.00 -1.96 -15.73
CA ASP A 119 9.20 -2.20 -16.95
C ASP A 119 7.97 -3.05 -16.65
N MET A 120 8.13 -4.12 -15.86
CA MET A 120 7.01 -4.96 -15.45
C MET A 120 5.97 -4.14 -14.69
N TRP A 121 6.40 -3.29 -13.76
CA TRP A 121 5.52 -2.45 -12.97
C TRP A 121 4.77 -1.46 -13.86
N GLN A 122 5.49 -0.69 -14.68
CA GLN A 122 4.91 0.34 -15.54
C GLN A 122 3.94 -0.26 -16.57
N SER A 123 4.32 -1.36 -17.22
CA SER A 123 3.50 -2.01 -18.24
C SER A 123 2.27 -2.69 -17.64
N THR A 124 2.39 -3.35 -16.49
CA THR A 124 1.25 -3.95 -15.77
C THR A 124 0.30 -2.88 -15.27
N TYR A 125 0.80 -1.79 -14.68
CA TYR A 125 -0.03 -0.70 -14.14
C TYR A 125 -0.97 -0.07 -15.18
N VAL A 126 -0.57 -0.01 -16.45
CA VAL A 126 -1.38 0.56 -17.54
C VAL A 126 -2.08 -0.49 -18.42
N SER A 127 -1.84 -1.78 -18.19
CA SER A 127 -2.30 -2.90 -19.05
C SER A 127 -3.81 -2.96 -19.25
N SER A 128 -4.60 -2.57 -18.25
CA SER A 128 -6.07 -2.53 -18.31
C SER A 128 -6.63 -1.20 -18.81
N TYR A 129 -5.77 -0.28 -19.27
CA TYR A 129 -6.07 1.13 -19.61
C TYR A 129 -6.58 1.95 -18.41
N TRP A 130 -7.69 1.53 -17.81
CA TRP A 130 -8.14 1.95 -16.48
C TRP A 130 -7.20 1.40 -15.41
N ARG A 131 -6.86 2.21 -14.40
CA ARG A 131 -5.78 1.94 -13.44
C ARG A 131 -6.05 2.61 -12.09
N ASN A 132 -5.15 2.39 -11.13
CA ASN A 132 -5.36 2.67 -9.70
C ASN A 132 -6.45 1.76 -9.09
N GLY A 133 -6.85 2.08 -7.86
CA GLY A 133 -7.91 1.37 -7.17
C GLY A 133 -7.39 0.17 -6.40
N PRO A 134 -8.10 -0.21 -5.32
CA PRO A 134 -7.55 -1.09 -4.31
C PRO A 134 -7.37 -2.54 -4.78
N VAL A 135 -8.10 -2.99 -5.80
CA VAL A 135 -7.98 -4.39 -6.29
C VAL A 135 -6.73 -4.56 -7.16
N LEU A 136 -6.58 -3.74 -8.20
CA LEU A 136 -5.50 -3.88 -9.17
C LEU A 136 -4.15 -3.47 -8.57
N ASN A 137 -4.12 -2.43 -7.72
CA ASN A 137 -2.88 -2.05 -7.04
C ASN A 137 -2.40 -3.15 -6.07
N ASN A 138 -3.31 -3.81 -5.34
CA ASN A 138 -2.91 -4.93 -4.48
C ASN A 138 -2.34 -6.11 -5.29
N ALA A 139 -2.98 -6.47 -6.42
CA ALA A 139 -2.45 -7.50 -7.31
C ALA A 139 -1.05 -7.13 -7.86
N LEU A 140 -0.90 -5.88 -8.33
CA LEU A 140 0.37 -5.32 -8.81
C LEU A 140 1.45 -5.31 -7.72
N SER A 141 1.10 -4.96 -6.48
CA SER A 141 2.00 -5.01 -5.33
C SER A 141 2.53 -6.40 -5.07
N GLY A 142 1.66 -7.41 -5.11
CA GLY A 142 2.09 -8.79 -4.91
C GLY A 142 3.10 -9.23 -5.97
N LEU A 143 2.90 -8.83 -7.24
CA LEU A 143 3.87 -9.05 -8.30
C LEU A 143 5.18 -8.30 -8.03
N ASP A 144 5.12 -7.00 -7.74
CA ASP A 144 6.28 -6.15 -7.52
C ASP A 144 7.16 -6.64 -6.36
N GLN A 145 6.54 -6.93 -5.22
CA GLN A 145 7.24 -7.46 -4.04
C GLN A 145 7.88 -8.82 -4.33
N ALA A 146 7.17 -9.71 -5.04
CA ALA A 146 7.73 -11.01 -5.43
C ALA A 146 8.93 -10.89 -6.38
N LEU A 147 8.91 -9.92 -7.30
CA LEU A 147 10.05 -9.66 -8.19
C LEU A 147 11.25 -9.09 -7.44
N TRP A 148 11.02 -8.19 -6.47
CA TRP A 148 12.08 -7.73 -5.57
C TRP A 148 12.65 -8.86 -4.73
N ASP A 149 11.80 -9.76 -4.21
CA ASP A 149 12.22 -10.96 -3.48
C ASP A 149 13.11 -11.87 -4.35
N ILE A 150 12.69 -12.15 -5.59
CA ILE A 150 13.51 -12.90 -6.58
C ILE A 150 14.85 -12.20 -6.82
N LYS A 151 14.85 -10.88 -7.00
CA LYS A 151 16.08 -10.12 -7.26
C LYS A 151 17.04 -10.17 -6.07
N GLY A 152 16.53 -10.08 -4.85
CA GLY A 152 17.31 -10.28 -3.61
C GLY A 152 17.92 -11.68 -3.54
N LYS A 153 17.10 -12.72 -3.76
CA LYS A 153 17.55 -14.12 -3.78
C LYS A 153 18.64 -14.38 -4.83
N ARG A 154 18.45 -13.88 -6.06
CA ARG A 154 19.43 -14.03 -7.15
C ARG A 154 20.73 -13.27 -6.87
N ALA A 155 20.65 -12.09 -6.25
CA ALA A 155 21.82 -11.34 -5.82
C ALA A 155 22.48 -11.92 -4.56
N ASN A 156 21.87 -12.94 -3.92
CA ASN A 156 22.26 -13.45 -2.61
C ASN A 156 22.36 -12.34 -1.54
N MET A 157 21.40 -11.40 -1.56
CA MET A 157 21.34 -10.25 -0.67
C MET A 157 19.90 -10.05 -0.16
N PRO A 158 19.70 -9.58 1.08
CA PRO A 158 18.38 -9.13 1.50
C PRO A 158 17.98 -7.88 0.70
N VAL A 159 16.68 -7.69 0.45
CA VAL A 159 16.18 -6.61 -0.43
C VAL A 159 16.65 -5.23 0.02
N HIS A 160 16.70 -4.97 1.33
CA HIS A 160 17.17 -3.68 1.83
C HIS A 160 18.61 -3.32 1.39
N GLN A 161 19.49 -4.30 1.16
CA GLN A 161 20.84 -4.03 0.63
C GLN A 161 20.79 -3.58 -0.83
N LEU A 162 19.89 -4.17 -1.63
CA LEU A 162 19.66 -3.74 -3.01
C LEU A 162 19.03 -2.35 -3.11
N LEU A 163 18.26 -1.94 -2.10
CA LEU A 163 17.63 -0.63 -2.03
C LEU A 163 18.60 0.50 -1.59
N GLY A 164 19.84 0.17 -1.22
CA GLY A 164 20.88 1.13 -0.82
C GLY A 164 21.52 0.87 0.54
N GLY A 165 21.14 -0.20 1.23
CA GLY A 165 21.69 -0.55 2.54
C GLY A 165 21.04 0.18 3.70
N LYS A 166 21.43 -0.19 4.91
CA LYS A 166 20.79 0.28 6.15
C LYS A 166 21.12 1.75 6.43
N ALA A 167 20.09 2.57 6.62
CA ALA A 167 20.19 3.91 7.20
C ALA A 167 20.03 3.89 8.73
N ARG A 168 19.60 2.77 9.31
CA ARG A 168 19.41 2.58 10.76
C ARG A 168 19.63 1.14 11.19
N MET A 169 19.85 0.93 12.49
CA MET A 169 20.14 -0.40 13.05
C MET A 169 18.91 -1.33 13.14
N ALA A 170 17.72 -0.75 13.36
CA ALA A 170 16.46 -1.46 13.50
C ALA A 170 15.29 -0.50 13.21
N VAL A 171 14.08 -1.05 13.02
CA VAL A 171 12.87 -0.29 12.68
C VAL A 171 12.08 -0.01 13.96
N GLU A 172 12.04 1.25 14.42
CA GLU A 172 11.25 1.65 15.60
C GLU A 172 9.76 1.40 15.33
N THR A 173 9.03 0.89 16.32
CA THR A 173 7.61 0.58 16.16
C THR A 173 6.71 1.28 17.16
N TYR A 174 5.43 1.42 16.77
CA TYR A 174 4.35 1.67 17.72
C TYR A 174 3.38 0.49 17.78
N THR A 175 2.66 0.39 18.90
CA THR A 175 1.61 -0.62 19.15
C THR A 175 0.31 0.01 19.61
N HIS A 176 -0.75 -0.78 19.78
CA HIS A 176 -2.12 -0.30 20.00
C HIS A 176 -2.60 -0.59 21.43
N ALA A 177 -2.79 0.47 22.22
CA ALA A 177 -3.44 0.41 23.52
C ALA A 177 -4.90 0.86 23.41
N SER A 178 -5.82 -0.11 23.46
CA SER A 178 -7.27 0.15 23.41
C SER A 178 -7.99 -0.34 24.66
N GLY A 179 -8.93 0.42 25.20
CA GLY A 179 -9.68 0.04 26.40
C GLY A 179 -11.06 0.70 26.48
N PRO A 180 -11.97 0.20 27.33
CA PRO A 180 -13.30 0.78 27.48
C PRO A 180 -13.29 2.13 28.23
N THR A 181 -12.27 2.38 29.06
CA THR A 181 -12.09 3.64 29.81
C THR A 181 -10.68 4.19 29.65
N PRO A 182 -10.45 5.50 29.88
CA PRO A 182 -9.12 6.09 29.90
C PRO A 182 -8.13 5.39 30.83
N GLU A 183 -8.59 4.91 31.98
CA GLU A 183 -7.75 4.20 32.96
C GLU A 183 -7.29 2.85 32.41
N ALA A 184 -8.19 2.09 31.78
CA ALA A 184 -7.84 0.82 31.14
C ALA A 184 -6.88 1.02 29.94
N VAL A 185 -7.00 2.14 29.23
CA VAL A 185 -6.03 2.53 28.20
C VAL A 185 -4.66 2.81 28.83
N ALA A 186 -4.62 3.60 29.91
CA ALA A 186 -3.38 3.89 30.63
C ALA A 186 -2.71 2.63 31.21
N ASP A 187 -3.48 1.65 31.71
CA ASP A 187 -2.96 0.36 32.17
C ASP A 187 -2.22 -0.37 31.03
N LYS A 188 -2.82 -0.41 29.84
CA LYS A 188 -2.19 -1.00 28.65
C LYS A 188 -0.97 -0.23 28.19
N VAL A 189 -1.00 1.10 28.26
CA VAL A 189 0.17 1.94 27.96
C VAL A 189 1.34 1.58 28.87
N GLN A 190 1.11 1.50 30.19
CA GLN A 190 2.12 1.09 31.17
C GLN A 190 2.64 -0.34 30.92
N GLN A 191 1.75 -1.27 30.52
CA GLN A 191 2.16 -2.60 30.10
C GLN A 191 3.12 -2.54 28.90
N TYR A 192 2.76 -1.84 27.82
CA TYR A 192 3.62 -1.77 26.62
C TYR A 192 4.92 -1.00 26.86
N MET A 193 4.93 -0.02 27.76
CA MET A 193 6.17 0.60 28.24
C MET A 193 7.10 -0.44 28.87
N SER A 194 6.56 -1.35 29.69
CA SER A 194 7.35 -2.45 30.30
C SER A 194 7.86 -3.48 29.27
N GLU A 195 7.20 -3.59 28.11
CA GLU A 195 7.64 -4.40 26.97
C GLU A 195 8.68 -3.66 26.09
N GLY A 196 8.99 -2.40 26.42
CA GLY A 196 10.01 -1.57 25.78
C GLY A 196 9.50 -0.69 24.64
N PHE A 197 8.19 -0.53 24.46
CA PHE A 197 7.64 0.42 23.49
C PHE A 197 7.80 1.86 23.97
N ARG A 198 8.18 2.75 23.04
CA ARG A 198 8.29 4.20 23.26
C ARG A 198 7.17 4.99 22.57
N HIS A 199 6.44 4.34 21.68
CA HIS A 199 5.37 4.93 20.88
C HIS A 199 4.13 4.05 20.96
N ILE A 200 3.00 4.61 21.37
CA ILE A 200 1.78 3.85 21.61
C ILE A 200 0.58 4.63 21.09
N ARG A 201 -0.18 4.00 20.19
CA ARG A 201 -1.47 4.51 19.73
C ARG A 201 -2.53 4.22 20.79
N ILE A 202 -3.18 5.25 21.29
CA ILE A 202 -4.20 5.16 22.33
C ILE A 202 -5.61 5.34 21.75
N GLN A 203 -6.52 4.46 22.16
CA GLN A 203 -7.91 4.49 21.72
C GLN A 203 -8.86 4.09 22.85
N GLN A 204 -9.92 4.86 23.06
CA GLN A 204 -11.03 4.41 23.91
C GLN A 204 -12.08 3.73 23.01
N GLY A 205 -12.21 2.41 23.11
CA GLY A 205 -12.97 1.57 22.17
C GLY A 205 -12.12 1.00 21.03
N GLY A 206 -12.79 0.56 19.95
CA GLY A 206 -12.17 0.11 18.70
C GLY A 206 -11.75 1.28 17.80
N TYR A 207 -11.52 1.00 16.51
CA TYR A 207 -11.10 1.99 15.51
C TYR A 207 -12.00 3.23 15.51
N GLY A 208 -11.40 4.42 15.63
CA GLY A 208 -12.12 5.69 15.76
C GLY A 208 -13.07 5.77 16.98
N GLY A 209 -12.94 4.85 17.94
CA GLY A 209 -13.79 4.77 19.13
C GLY A 209 -15.08 3.97 18.93
N VAL A 210 -15.24 3.30 17.78
CA VAL A 210 -16.36 2.39 17.52
C VAL A 210 -16.37 1.28 18.58
N GLY A 211 -17.54 0.98 19.14
CA GLY A 211 -17.68 0.01 20.23
C GLY A 211 -17.35 0.57 21.62
N ALA A 212 -16.94 1.83 21.76
CA ALA A 212 -16.85 2.48 23.07
C ALA A 212 -18.22 2.82 23.68
N MET A 213 -19.31 2.57 22.95
CA MET A 213 -20.67 3.06 23.25
C MET A 213 -21.69 1.92 23.17
N GLU A 214 -21.27 0.70 23.52
CA GLU A 214 -22.15 -0.48 23.50
C GLU A 214 -23.37 -0.33 24.45
N GLU A 215 -23.26 0.53 25.46
CA GLU A 215 -24.34 0.90 26.36
C GLU A 215 -25.46 1.72 25.69
N ILE A 216 -25.19 2.33 24.54
CA ILE A 216 -26.15 3.15 23.80
C ILE A 216 -26.78 2.30 22.70
N LYS A 217 -28.10 2.10 22.77
CA LYS A 217 -28.86 1.53 21.66
C LYS A 217 -29.24 2.64 20.67
N PRO A 218 -28.66 2.68 19.45
CA PRO A 218 -28.93 3.75 18.51
C PRO A 218 -30.33 3.64 17.89
N ASP A 219 -30.91 4.79 17.51
CA ASP A 219 -32.29 4.87 17.02
C ASP A 219 -32.50 4.02 15.76
N PHE A 220 -31.53 3.98 14.85
CA PHE A 220 -31.61 3.17 13.64
C PHE A 220 -31.77 1.68 13.92
N LYS A 221 -31.12 1.14 14.95
CA LYS A 221 -31.29 -0.26 15.36
C LYS A 221 -32.65 -0.49 16.00
N THR A 222 -33.14 0.46 16.79
CA THR A 222 -34.48 0.40 17.38
C THR A 222 -35.57 0.46 16.31
N ALA A 223 -35.37 1.26 15.27
CA ALA A 223 -36.29 1.39 14.13
C ALA A 223 -36.19 0.22 13.12
N GLY A 224 -35.26 -0.73 13.29
CA GLY A 224 -35.04 -1.82 12.35
C GLY A 224 -34.45 -1.36 11.00
N PHE A 225 -33.75 -0.22 10.98
CA PHE A 225 -33.05 0.33 9.81
C PHE A 225 -31.60 -0.19 9.76
N GLY A 226 -31.01 -0.26 8.55
CA GLY A 226 -29.65 -0.76 8.36
C GLY A 226 -29.53 -2.28 8.54
N ARG A 227 -28.29 -2.80 8.58
CA ARG A 227 -28.03 -4.23 8.81
C ARG A 227 -27.77 -4.50 10.28
N SER A 228 -28.00 -5.74 10.72
CA SER A 228 -27.65 -6.19 12.07
C SER A 228 -26.14 -6.07 12.37
N THR A 229 -25.31 -6.13 11.33
CA THR A 229 -23.85 -5.98 11.39
C THR A 229 -23.37 -4.54 11.29
N ASP A 230 -24.25 -3.57 11.08
CA ASP A 230 -23.85 -2.17 11.01
C ASP A 230 -23.47 -1.68 12.42
N ASP A 231 -22.32 -1.00 12.47
CA ASP A 231 -21.73 -0.40 13.66
C ASP A 231 -22.27 1.01 13.92
N PHE A 232 -22.03 1.48 15.13
CA PHE A 232 -22.52 2.76 15.62
C PHE A 232 -21.36 3.61 16.16
N SER A 233 -21.38 4.89 15.80
CA SER A 233 -20.52 5.92 16.40
C SER A 233 -21.33 7.18 16.70
N ASP A 234 -21.18 7.71 17.91
CA ASP A 234 -21.63 9.06 18.26
C ASP A 234 -20.43 10.02 18.27
N GLN A 235 -20.32 10.79 17.18
CA GLN A 235 -19.26 11.77 16.96
C GLN A 235 -19.11 12.73 18.15
N ARG A 236 -20.21 13.17 18.77
CA ARG A 236 -20.16 14.13 19.89
C ARG A 236 -19.54 13.52 21.15
N THR A 237 -19.86 12.27 21.43
CA THR A 237 -19.27 11.54 22.56
C THR A 237 -17.79 11.26 22.30
N TYR A 238 -17.44 10.85 21.08
CA TYR A 238 -16.05 10.65 20.68
C TYR A 238 -15.20 11.92 20.88
N LEU A 239 -15.63 13.07 20.34
CA LEU A 239 -14.94 14.36 20.44
C LEU A 239 -14.72 14.81 21.90
N LYS A 240 -15.61 14.44 22.83
CA LYS A 240 -15.47 14.75 24.26
C LYS A 240 -14.57 13.78 25.02
N ARG A 241 -14.48 12.53 24.57
CA ARG A 241 -13.75 11.46 25.26
C ARG A 241 -12.26 11.50 24.91
N VAL A 242 -11.90 11.83 23.67
CA VAL A 242 -10.50 11.82 23.23
C VAL A 242 -9.61 12.74 24.08
N PRO A 243 -9.89 14.05 24.29
CA PRO A 243 -9.03 14.87 25.14
C PRO A 243 -8.92 14.38 26.58
N LYS A 244 -10.02 13.84 27.15
CA LYS A 244 -10.01 13.25 28.51
C LYS A 244 -9.13 12.00 28.58
N MET A 245 -9.12 11.20 27.52
CA MET A 245 -8.24 10.03 27.44
C MET A 245 -6.77 10.46 27.45
N PHE A 246 -6.40 11.46 26.64
CA PHE A 246 -5.05 12.01 26.65
C PHE A 246 -4.64 12.55 28.03
N ASP A 247 -5.50 13.34 28.68
CA ASP A 247 -5.26 13.86 30.03
C ASP A 247 -4.96 12.74 31.05
N VAL A 248 -5.80 11.70 31.10
CA VAL A 248 -5.62 10.58 32.03
C VAL A 248 -4.35 9.79 31.72
N VAL A 249 -4.08 9.50 30.44
CA VAL A 249 -2.88 8.75 30.05
C VAL A 249 -1.62 9.55 30.38
N ARG A 250 -1.57 10.87 30.10
CA ARG A 250 -0.44 11.74 30.45
C ARG A 250 -0.19 11.79 31.94
N LYS A 251 -1.23 12.00 32.76
CA LYS A 251 -1.12 11.99 34.23
C LYS A 251 -0.58 10.68 34.80
N ARG A 252 -0.88 9.54 34.16
CA ARG A 252 -0.49 8.20 34.65
C ARG A 252 0.83 7.67 34.08
N CYS A 253 1.18 8.05 32.86
CA CYS A 253 2.29 7.46 32.11
C CYS A 253 3.43 8.45 31.85
N GLY A 254 3.23 9.74 32.12
CA GLY A 254 4.22 10.79 31.94
C GLY A 254 4.30 11.35 30.52
N GLU A 255 5.27 12.25 30.32
CA GLU A 255 5.48 13.01 29.08
C GLU A 255 6.46 12.36 28.10
N ASP A 256 7.29 11.43 28.60
CA ASP A 256 8.37 10.79 27.81
C ASP A 256 7.84 9.76 26.81
N ILE A 257 6.67 9.15 27.06
CA ILE A 257 6.04 8.24 26.12
C ILE A 257 5.44 9.03 24.94
N GLU A 258 5.66 8.56 23.73
CA GLU A 258 5.07 9.15 22.53
C GLU A 258 3.67 8.56 22.30
N LEU A 259 2.66 9.42 22.25
CA LEU A 259 1.26 9.02 22.13
C LEU A 259 0.71 9.32 20.74
N LEU A 260 0.13 8.33 20.09
CA LEU A 260 -0.51 8.47 18.79
C LEU A 260 -2.04 8.34 18.97
N HIS A 261 -2.82 8.93 18.07
CA HIS A 261 -4.27 8.72 18.06
C HIS A 261 -4.80 8.73 16.63
N ASP A 262 -5.80 7.90 16.38
CA ASP A 262 -6.37 7.69 15.06
C ASP A 262 -7.86 8.03 15.05
N MET A 263 -8.21 8.96 14.17
CA MET A 263 -9.56 9.51 14.02
C MET A 263 -10.42 8.73 13.03
N HIS A 264 -9.82 7.90 12.18
CA HIS A 264 -10.51 7.07 11.16
C HIS A 264 -11.59 7.83 10.40
N GLU A 265 -11.34 9.07 9.97
CA GLU A 265 -12.27 9.88 9.17
C GLU A 265 -13.73 10.02 9.71
N LEU A 266 -13.96 9.67 10.98
CA LEU A 266 -15.32 9.49 11.53
C LEU A 266 -16.06 10.79 11.83
N VAL A 267 -15.36 11.92 11.90
CA VAL A 267 -15.90 13.21 12.36
C VAL A 267 -15.87 14.27 11.27
N GLU A 268 -16.75 15.27 11.39
CA GLU A 268 -16.80 16.37 10.43
C GLU A 268 -15.54 17.25 10.52
N PRO A 269 -15.06 17.85 9.41
CA PRO A 269 -13.76 18.51 9.37
C PRO A 269 -13.53 19.61 10.41
N MET A 270 -14.52 20.47 10.66
CA MET A 270 -14.36 21.55 11.66
C MET A 270 -14.32 21.02 13.10
N ASP A 271 -15.04 19.95 13.39
CA ASP A 271 -15.00 19.30 14.71
C ASP A 271 -13.64 18.63 14.93
N ALA A 272 -13.09 17.98 13.90
CA ALA A 272 -11.74 17.44 13.93
C ALA A 272 -10.69 18.53 14.18
N ILE A 273 -10.71 19.63 13.42
CA ILE A 273 -9.77 20.75 13.61
C ILE A 273 -9.84 21.28 15.05
N ASN A 274 -11.05 21.47 15.58
CA ASN A 274 -11.23 21.96 16.94
C ASN A 274 -10.70 20.98 17.99
N MET A 275 -10.97 19.68 17.84
CA MET A 275 -10.46 18.65 18.75
C MET A 275 -8.93 18.59 18.70
N ILE A 276 -8.33 18.52 17.51
CA ILE A 276 -6.88 18.42 17.32
C ILE A 276 -6.17 19.62 17.94
N LYS A 277 -6.69 20.83 17.74
CA LYS A 277 -6.15 22.03 18.39
C LYS A 277 -6.14 21.89 19.93
N GLY A 278 -7.19 21.32 20.51
CA GLY A 278 -7.26 21.03 21.94
C GLY A 278 -6.26 19.96 22.41
N LEU A 279 -5.67 19.17 21.50
CA LEU A 279 -4.67 18.16 21.84
C LEU A 279 -3.23 18.69 21.90
N GLU A 280 -2.99 19.97 21.58
CA GLU A 280 -1.66 20.58 21.61
C GLU A 280 -0.96 20.43 22.97
N GLU A 281 -1.72 20.59 24.07
CA GLU A 281 -1.19 20.46 25.43
C GLU A 281 -0.65 19.05 25.75
N TYR A 282 -1.12 18.02 25.04
CA TYR A 282 -0.72 16.63 25.27
C TYR A 282 0.38 16.15 24.32
N ARG A 283 0.85 16.99 23.38
CA ARG A 283 1.95 16.72 22.46
C ARG A 283 1.86 15.30 21.83
N PRO A 284 0.80 14.98 21.07
CA PRO A 284 0.75 13.71 20.35
C PRO A 284 1.91 13.61 19.35
N TYR A 285 2.45 12.40 19.17
CA TYR A 285 3.47 12.11 18.16
C TYR A 285 2.92 12.34 16.75
N PHE A 286 1.69 11.89 16.51
CA PHE A 286 0.81 12.40 15.48
C PHE A 286 -0.66 12.11 15.80
N VAL A 287 -1.56 12.85 15.15
CA VAL A 287 -2.97 12.47 14.97
C VAL A 287 -3.18 12.01 13.53
N GLU A 288 -3.80 10.85 13.38
CA GLU A 288 -3.98 10.12 12.13
C GLU A 288 -5.38 10.28 11.55
N ASP A 289 -5.43 10.34 10.22
CA ASP A 289 -6.63 10.36 9.37
C ASP A 289 -7.74 11.29 9.89
N PRO A 290 -7.42 12.59 10.11
CA PRO A 290 -8.39 13.54 10.64
C PRO A 290 -9.56 13.79 9.68
N PHE A 291 -9.35 13.57 8.37
CA PHE A 291 -10.34 13.71 7.31
C PHE A 291 -10.24 12.54 6.33
N SER A 292 -11.31 12.36 5.56
CA SER A 292 -11.31 11.42 4.44
C SER A 292 -10.45 11.88 3.26
N PRO A 293 -10.04 10.97 2.36
CA PRO A 293 -9.32 11.31 1.12
C PRO A 293 -10.03 12.33 0.22
N GLU A 294 -11.36 12.41 0.24
CA GLU A 294 -12.11 13.41 -0.55
C GLU A 294 -12.12 14.80 0.10
N ASN A 295 -11.74 14.91 1.37
CA ASN A 295 -11.79 16.14 2.15
C ASN A 295 -10.42 16.82 2.30
N MET A 296 -9.45 16.50 1.44
CA MET A 296 -8.08 17.05 1.50
C MET A 296 -8.02 18.59 1.45
N GLY A 297 -9.04 19.27 0.92
CA GLY A 297 -9.13 20.74 0.92
C GLY A 297 -9.12 21.39 2.31
N TRP A 298 -9.56 20.68 3.35
CA TRP A 298 -9.60 21.18 4.74
C TRP A 298 -8.23 21.22 5.41
N PHE A 299 -7.22 20.51 4.88
CA PHE A 299 -5.88 20.49 5.47
C PHE A 299 -5.23 21.87 5.54
N LYS A 300 -5.50 22.77 4.59
CA LYS A 300 -5.00 24.16 4.67
C LYS A 300 -5.46 24.85 5.95
N GLN A 301 -6.73 24.71 6.29
CA GLN A 301 -7.28 25.30 7.51
C GLN A 301 -6.75 24.59 8.76
N LEU A 302 -6.65 23.26 8.74
CA LEU A 302 -6.03 22.49 9.82
C LEU A 302 -4.60 22.98 10.10
N ARG A 303 -3.74 23.05 9.07
CA ARG A 303 -2.34 23.48 9.21
C ARG A 303 -2.16 24.93 9.64
N GLN A 304 -3.15 25.78 9.43
CA GLN A 304 -3.16 27.16 9.93
C GLN A 304 -3.66 27.28 11.38
N SER A 305 -4.26 26.22 11.92
CA SER A 305 -4.96 26.25 13.20
C SER A 305 -4.24 25.55 14.34
N THR A 306 -3.27 24.67 14.04
CA THR A 306 -2.56 23.88 15.04
C THR A 306 -1.13 23.52 14.65
N THR A 307 -0.30 23.20 15.64
CA THR A 307 1.04 22.62 15.47
C THR A 307 1.11 21.11 15.73
N VAL A 308 -0.01 20.45 16.03
CA VAL A 308 -0.04 18.98 16.20
C VAL A 308 0.44 18.29 14.91
N PRO A 309 1.39 17.34 15.00
CA PRO A 309 1.80 16.57 13.83
C PRO A 309 0.65 15.72 13.29
N ILE A 310 0.51 15.65 11.98
CA ILE A 310 -0.58 14.96 11.29
C ILE A 310 -0.03 13.81 10.47
N ALA A 311 -0.68 12.66 10.56
CA ALA A 311 -0.48 11.50 9.71
C ALA A 311 -1.68 11.32 8.79
N MET A 312 -1.44 10.95 7.52
CA MET A 312 -2.50 10.72 6.55
C MET A 312 -2.11 9.66 5.53
N GLY A 313 -3.08 8.84 5.12
CA GLY A 313 -3.05 8.25 3.77
C GLY A 313 -3.18 6.74 3.69
N GLU A 314 -3.61 6.04 4.74
CA GLU A 314 -3.78 4.57 4.68
C GLU A 314 -4.72 4.12 3.55
N LEU A 315 -5.70 4.96 3.21
CA LEU A 315 -6.69 4.76 2.14
C LEU A 315 -6.19 5.12 0.73
N PHE A 316 -5.06 5.81 0.61
CA PHE A 316 -4.57 6.31 -0.68
C PHE A 316 -4.12 5.17 -1.59
N ASN A 317 -4.57 5.22 -2.84
CA ASN A 317 -4.26 4.28 -3.90
C ASN A 317 -4.09 4.97 -5.28
N ASN A 318 -4.07 6.30 -5.31
CA ASN A 318 -3.87 7.11 -6.49
C ASN A 318 -2.85 8.21 -6.20
N ILE A 319 -1.89 8.41 -7.11
CA ILE A 319 -0.85 9.44 -6.97
C ILE A 319 -1.39 10.85 -6.73
N ASN A 320 -2.58 11.15 -7.25
CA ASN A 320 -3.21 12.45 -7.10
C ASN A 320 -3.68 12.73 -5.66
N GLU A 321 -3.76 11.72 -4.80
CA GLU A 321 -4.20 11.85 -3.41
C GLU A 321 -3.08 12.32 -2.48
N PHE A 322 -1.81 12.06 -2.82
CA PHE A 322 -0.68 12.38 -1.94
C PHE A 322 0.39 13.27 -2.58
N ARG A 323 0.54 13.31 -3.91
CA ARG A 323 1.65 14.06 -4.54
C ARG A 323 1.65 15.54 -4.17
N GLU A 324 0.56 16.25 -4.46
CA GLU A 324 0.44 17.67 -4.13
C GLU A 324 0.34 17.91 -2.63
N PRO A 325 -0.43 17.14 -1.84
CA PRO A 325 -0.45 17.30 -0.39
C PRO A 325 0.93 17.17 0.28
N MET A 326 1.77 16.22 -0.15
CA MET A 326 3.14 16.08 0.36
C MET A 326 4.00 17.28 -0.05
N ALA A 327 3.97 17.69 -1.33
CA ALA A 327 4.77 18.82 -1.81
C ALA A 327 4.38 20.15 -1.14
N ASN A 328 3.12 20.28 -0.72
CA ASN A 328 2.61 21.44 0.02
C ASN A 328 2.66 21.25 1.55
N GLN A 329 3.32 20.20 2.04
CA GLN A 329 3.53 19.93 3.48
C GLN A 329 2.22 19.96 4.29
N LEU A 330 1.16 19.37 3.73
CA LEU A 330 -0.15 19.36 4.38
C LEU A 330 -0.23 18.41 5.57
N PHE A 331 0.65 17.41 5.64
CA PHE A 331 0.80 16.49 6.75
C PHE A 331 2.27 16.12 6.94
N ASP A 332 2.61 15.60 8.12
CA ASP A 332 3.99 15.35 8.54
C ASP A 332 4.40 13.88 8.32
N TYR A 333 3.43 12.96 8.30
CA TYR A 333 3.65 11.53 8.06
C TYR A 333 2.77 11.00 6.92
N ILE A 334 3.39 10.38 5.91
CA ILE A 334 2.68 9.64 4.86
C ILE A 334 2.46 8.20 5.31
N ARG A 335 1.21 7.74 5.27
CA ARG A 335 0.77 6.45 5.82
C ARG A 335 0.30 5.43 4.81
N CYS A 336 0.53 5.67 3.51
CA CYS A 336 0.07 4.76 2.46
C CYS A 336 0.36 3.29 2.79
N HIS A 337 -0.66 2.45 2.61
CA HIS A 337 -0.45 1.01 2.65
C HIS A 337 0.36 0.60 1.41
N VAL A 338 1.54 -0.02 1.57
CA VAL A 338 2.47 -0.30 0.45
C VAL A 338 1.81 -1.08 -0.68
N SER A 339 0.92 -2.02 -0.36
CA SER A 339 0.15 -2.73 -1.39
C SER A 339 -0.92 -1.90 -2.10
N GLN A 340 -1.48 -0.87 -1.45
CA GLN A 340 -2.38 0.09 -2.10
C GLN A 340 -1.62 1.03 -3.05
N LEU A 341 -0.32 1.25 -2.85
CA LEU A 341 0.54 1.96 -3.80
C LEU A 341 0.92 1.12 -5.02
N GLY A 342 0.87 -0.21 -4.90
CA GLY A 342 1.35 -1.13 -5.93
C GLY A 342 2.77 -1.66 -5.70
N GLY A 343 3.29 -1.67 -4.47
CA GLY A 343 4.51 -2.39 -4.09
C GLY A 343 5.68 -1.54 -3.64
N ILE A 344 6.86 -2.15 -3.55
CA ILE A 344 8.12 -1.52 -3.12
C ILE A 344 8.54 -0.44 -4.11
N THR A 345 8.40 -0.70 -5.42
CA THR A 345 8.81 0.23 -6.49
C THR A 345 8.15 1.61 -6.34
N PRO A 346 6.82 1.75 -6.22
CA PRO A 346 6.19 3.05 -5.96
C PRO A 346 6.39 3.54 -4.53
N ALA A 347 6.43 2.66 -3.51
CA ALA A 347 6.67 3.08 -2.13
C ALA A 347 8.02 3.78 -1.94
N MET A 348 9.08 3.29 -2.59
CA MET A 348 10.38 3.96 -2.60
C MET A 348 10.30 5.35 -3.25
N LYS A 349 9.55 5.51 -4.36
CA LYS A 349 9.35 6.83 -4.99
C LYS A 349 8.64 7.80 -4.04
N VAL A 350 7.63 7.33 -3.30
CA VAL A 350 6.91 8.13 -2.28
C VAL A 350 7.83 8.50 -1.11
N ALA A 351 8.60 7.55 -0.58
CA ALA A 351 9.55 7.82 0.51
C ALA A 351 10.56 8.90 0.10
N ARG A 352 11.19 8.75 -1.08
CA ARG A 352 12.18 9.71 -1.59
C ARG A 352 11.58 11.07 -1.90
N LEU A 353 10.30 11.16 -2.29
CA LEU A 353 9.60 12.45 -2.37
C LEU A 353 9.54 13.11 -0.98
N GLY A 354 9.16 12.34 0.05
CA GLY A 354 9.10 12.82 1.43
C GLY A 354 10.44 13.35 1.96
N GLU A 355 11.57 12.78 1.55
CA GLU A 355 12.93 13.25 1.92
C GLU A 355 13.16 14.72 1.54
N TRP A 356 12.62 15.18 0.41
CA TRP A 356 12.77 16.57 -0.05
C TRP A 356 11.83 17.56 0.64
N PHE A 357 10.66 17.10 1.08
CA PHE A 357 9.62 17.94 1.69
C PHE A 357 9.53 17.79 3.20
N ASN A 358 10.43 17.02 3.81
CA ASN A 358 10.46 16.68 5.23
C ASN A 358 9.17 16.00 5.72
N VAL A 359 8.56 15.19 4.85
CA VAL A 359 7.43 14.31 5.19
C VAL A 359 8.01 12.93 5.49
N LYS A 360 7.75 12.43 6.71
CA LYS A 360 8.26 11.13 7.16
C LYS A 360 7.36 10.00 6.71
N THR A 361 7.89 8.79 6.58
CA THR A 361 7.05 7.60 6.35
C THR A 361 6.53 7.01 7.65
N ALA A 362 5.29 6.53 7.63
CA ALA A 362 4.76 5.63 8.63
C ALA A 362 3.80 4.64 7.96
N TRP A 363 4.34 3.70 7.18
CA TRP A 363 3.51 2.82 6.37
C TRP A 363 2.45 2.11 7.21
N HIS A 364 1.20 2.13 6.73
CA HIS A 364 0.10 1.41 7.36
C HIS A 364 0.45 -0.08 7.45
N GLY A 365 0.51 -0.60 8.68
CA GLY A 365 0.94 -1.96 9.02
C GLY A 365 -0.06 -2.68 9.94
N PRO A 366 -1.36 -2.69 9.63
CA PRO A 366 -2.37 -3.30 10.47
C PRO A 366 -2.24 -4.83 10.48
N GLY A 367 -3.04 -5.49 11.32
CA GLY A 367 -3.11 -6.95 11.39
C GLY A 367 -3.65 -7.64 10.14
N ASP A 368 -4.25 -6.90 9.20
CA ASP A 368 -4.64 -7.40 7.87
C ASP A 368 -3.60 -7.09 6.77
N THR A 369 -2.46 -6.50 7.11
CA THR A 369 -1.24 -6.63 6.28
C THR A 369 -0.66 -8.01 6.49
N SER A 370 -0.37 -8.75 5.41
CA SER A 370 0.26 -10.07 5.57
C SER A 370 1.67 -9.95 6.17
N PRO A 371 2.19 -11.01 6.82
CA PRO A 371 3.59 -11.01 7.23
C PRO A 371 4.59 -10.72 6.11
N VAL A 372 4.28 -11.10 4.86
CA VAL A 372 5.08 -10.76 3.68
C VAL A 372 5.10 -9.25 3.46
N GLY A 373 3.95 -8.59 3.60
CA GLY A 373 3.83 -7.14 3.49
C GLY A 373 4.58 -6.41 4.61
N HIS A 374 4.47 -6.90 5.84
CA HIS A 374 5.28 -6.39 6.97
C HIS A 374 6.78 -6.52 6.73
N SER A 375 7.23 -7.63 6.13
CA SER A 375 8.64 -7.78 5.75
C SER A 375 9.06 -6.80 4.65
N ALA A 376 8.19 -6.55 3.66
CA ALA A 376 8.42 -5.54 2.63
C ALA A 376 8.52 -4.12 3.21
N ASN A 377 7.58 -3.75 4.11
CA ASN A 377 7.63 -2.46 4.83
C ASN A 377 8.96 -2.33 5.57
N ASN A 378 9.36 -3.32 6.38
CA ASN A 378 10.58 -3.25 7.17
C ASN A 378 11.86 -3.17 6.31
N ASN A 379 11.89 -3.80 5.13
CA ASN A 379 12.99 -3.67 4.18
C ASN A 379 13.08 -2.26 3.56
N ILE A 380 11.97 -1.56 3.41
CA ILE A 380 11.94 -0.13 3.02
C ILE A 380 12.39 0.71 4.22
N ASP A 381 11.77 0.50 5.38
CA ASP A 381 11.94 1.31 6.58
C ASP A 381 13.35 1.31 7.13
N ILE A 382 14.14 0.26 6.92
CA ILE A 382 15.54 0.24 7.37
C ILE A 382 16.46 1.06 6.45
N VAL A 383 16.03 1.40 5.24
CA VAL A 383 16.85 2.01 4.17
C VAL A 383 16.58 3.50 3.98
N ILE A 384 15.32 3.91 4.04
CA ILE A 384 14.93 5.29 3.73
C ILE A 384 15.39 6.24 4.84
N TRP A 385 15.82 7.46 4.50
CA TRP A 385 16.35 8.39 5.50
C TRP A 385 15.21 9.03 6.32
N ASN A 386 14.13 9.43 5.65
CA ASN A 386 12.93 10.05 6.25
C ASN A 386 11.98 9.04 6.93
N PHE A 387 12.47 7.92 7.44
CA PHE A 387 11.66 7.01 8.24
C PHE A 387 11.10 7.73 9.48
N GLY A 388 9.79 7.61 9.71
CA GLY A 388 9.12 8.11 10.90
C GLY A 388 8.97 7.03 11.95
N ILE A 389 8.11 6.04 11.68
CA ILE A 389 7.81 4.92 12.59
C ILE A 389 7.08 3.80 11.84
N GLN A 390 7.18 2.54 12.27
CA GLN A 390 6.38 1.45 11.70
C GLN A 390 5.26 1.01 12.65
N GLU A 391 4.04 0.93 12.14
CA GLU A 391 2.95 0.24 12.84
C GLU A 391 3.26 -1.25 12.94
N SER A 392 3.19 -1.78 14.16
CA SER A 392 3.59 -3.17 14.40
C SER A 392 2.45 -4.08 14.79
N GLN A 393 2.53 -5.29 14.26
CA GLN A 393 1.69 -6.43 14.59
C GLN A 393 2.53 -7.53 15.25
N LYS A 394 2.09 -8.01 16.42
CA LYS A 394 2.68 -9.19 17.06
C LYS A 394 2.03 -10.45 16.48
N PHE A 395 2.79 -11.21 15.68
CA PHE A 395 2.28 -12.43 15.04
C PHE A 395 2.23 -13.60 16.03
N SER A 396 1.10 -14.29 16.09
CA SER A 396 0.95 -15.50 16.91
C SER A 396 1.75 -16.67 16.34
N GLU A 397 2.04 -17.69 17.16
CA GLU A 397 2.76 -18.90 16.73
C GLU A 397 2.12 -19.53 15.49
N LYS A 398 0.79 -19.65 15.47
CA LYS A 398 0.02 -20.11 14.31
C LYS A 398 0.31 -19.31 13.04
N VAL A 399 0.45 -17.99 13.11
CA VAL A 399 0.79 -17.16 11.94
C VAL A 399 2.25 -17.40 11.54
N GLN A 400 3.16 -17.55 12.50
CA GLN A 400 4.58 -17.82 12.25
C GLN A 400 4.81 -19.21 11.62
N GLU A 401 3.99 -20.21 11.94
CA GLU A 401 4.03 -21.53 11.29
C GLU A 401 3.65 -21.47 9.80
N VAL A 402 2.67 -20.64 9.45
CA VAL A 402 2.28 -20.40 8.06
C VAL A 402 3.32 -19.54 7.35
N PHE A 403 3.93 -18.58 8.04
CA PHE A 403 4.87 -17.60 7.49
C PHE A 403 6.21 -17.61 8.24
N PRO A 404 7.07 -18.62 8.03
CA PRO A 404 8.39 -18.63 8.65
C PRO A 404 9.22 -17.43 8.18
N GLY A 405 9.87 -16.74 9.11
CA GLY A 405 10.61 -15.50 8.84
C GLY A 405 9.80 -14.21 9.05
N CYS A 406 8.60 -14.28 9.65
CA CYS A 406 7.86 -13.11 10.14
C CYS A 406 8.78 -12.12 10.90
N PRO A 407 8.60 -10.81 10.70
CA PRO A 407 9.25 -9.82 11.56
C PRO A 407 8.94 -10.03 13.06
N THR A 408 9.95 -9.88 13.90
CA THR A 408 9.82 -10.04 15.36
C THR A 408 10.09 -8.72 16.08
N ILE A 409 9.33 -8.47 17.14
CA ILE A 409 9.44 -7.26 17.95
C ILE A 409 10.30 -7.57 19.18
N LYS A 410 11.33 -6.75 19.41
CA LYS A 410 12.15 -6.78 20.62
C LYS A 410 12.45 -5.37 21.07
N ASN A 411 12.05 -5.02 22.30
CA ASN A 411 12.26 -3.70 22.90
C ASN A 411 11.74 -2.53 22.05
N GLY A 412 10.53 -2.69 21.48
CA GLY A 412 9.89 -1.68 20.61
C GLY A 412 10.51 -1.53 19.22
N TYR A 413 11.35 -2.48 18.78
CA TYR A 413 11.92 -2.48 17.43
C TYR A 413 11.51 -3.75 16.67
N TYR A 414 11.20 -3.60 15.38
CA TYR A 414 11.27 -4.68 14.42
C TYR A 414 12.71 -4.90 13.96
N TYR A 415 13.11 -6.17 13.89
CA TYR A 415 14.35 -6.60 13.27
C TYR A 415 14.05 -7.23 11.91
N VAL A 416 14.72 -6.72 10.88
CA VAL A 416 14.65 -7.26 9.52
C VAL A 416 15.41 -8.58 9.47
N ASN A 417 14.86 -9.56 8.76
CA ASN A 417 15.57 -10.81 8.51
C ASN A 417 16.63 -10.59 7.41
N GLU A 418 17.88 -10.96 7.69
CA GLU A 418 19.04 -10.73 6.80
C GLU A 418 19.18 -11.80 5.70
N THR A 419 18.29 -12.79 5.66
CA THR A 419 18.32 -13.81 4.61
C THR A 419 18.03 -13.19 3.23
N PRO A 420 18.63 -13.74 2.14
CA PRO A 420 18.41 -13.22 0.79
C PRO A 420 16.94 -13.10 0.40
N GLY A 421 16.60 -12.02 -0.32
CA GLY A 421 15.21 -11.68 -0.64
C GLY A 421 14.52 -10.87 0.47
N LEU A 422 13.21 -11.03 0.62
CA LEU A 422 12.44 -10.39 1.69
C LEU A 422 12.61 -11.07 3.05
N GLY A 423 13.35 -12.18 3.11
CA GLY A 423 13.64 -12.91 4.32
C GLY A 423 12.43 -13.57 5.00
N ILE A 424 11.41 -13.88 4.21
CA ILE A 424 10.19 -14.56 4.66
C ILE A 424 9.76 -15.59 3.63
N ASP A 425 9.11 -16.66 4.09
CA ASP A 425 8.56 -17.73 3.25
C ASP A 425 7.10 -18.05 3.64
N ILE A 426 6.45 -18.94 2.90
CA ILE A 426 5.10 -19.43 3.17
C ILE A 426 5.03 -20.96 3.13
N ASN A 427 4.55 -21.55 4.21
CA ASN A 427 4.21 -22.96 4.25
C ASN A 427 2.81 -23.18 3.67
N GLU A 428 2.73 -23.49 2.38
CA GLU A 428 1.44 -23.64 1.67
C GLU A 428 0.54 -24.74 2.25
N LYS A 429 1.12 -25.80 2.84
CA LYS A 429 0.34 -26.87 3.48
C LYS A 429 -0.33 -26.39 4.76
N GLU A 430 0.37 -25.59 5.55
CA GLU A 430 -0.20 -24.98 6.75
C GLU A 430 -1.19 -23.87 6.40
N ALA A 431 -0.87 -23.04 5.39
CA ALA A 431 -1.77 -22.01 4.89
C ALA A 431 -3.14 -22.58 4.47
N ALA A 432 -3.16 -23.75 3.82
CA ALA A 432 -4.39 -24.41 3.37
C ALA A 432 -5.36 -24.80 4.51
N LYS A 433 -4.88 -24.89 5.76
CA LYS A 433 -5.73 -25.20 6.93
C LYS A 433 -6.63 -24.03 7.35
N TYR A 434 -6.37 -22.82 6.84
CA TYR A 434 -7.07 -21.60 7.23
C TYR A 434 -7.69 -20.90 6.01
N PRO A 435 -8.80 -21.41 5.46
CA PRO A 435 -9.43 -20.80 4.29
C PRO A 435 -9.99 -19.40 4.58
N ILE A 436 -9.95 -18.53 3.57
CA ILE A 436 -10.52 -17.17 3.62
C ILE A 436 -12.06 -17.19 3.52
N SER A 437 -12.70 -16.07 3.86
CA SER A 437 -14.15 -15.89 3.76
C SER A 437 -14.55 -14.58 3.08
N SER A 438 -15.83 -14.39 2.76
CA SER A 438 -16.37 -13.13 2.23
C SER A 438 -16.76 -12.10 3.31
N LYS A 439 -16.53 -12.41 4.59
CA LYS A 439 -16.97 -11.56 5.70
C LYS A 439 -16.18 -10.25 5.71
N SER A 440 -16.91 -9.15 5.84
CA SER A 440 -16.36 -7.79 5.95
C SER A 440 -17.33 -6.96 6.80
N ARG A 441 -16.80 -6.17 7.75
CA ARG A 441 -17.59 -5.33 8.67
C ARG A 441 -16.91 -3.98 8.81
N TRP A 442 -17.43 -3.00 8.07
CA TRP A 442 -16.94 -1.61 8.06
C TRP A 442 -18.08 -0.60 7.86
N THR A 443 -19.34 -1.00 8.03
CA THR A 443 -20.45 -0.06 7.89
C THR A 443 -20.68 0.61 9.23
N VAL A 444 -20.35 1.90 9.36
CA VAL A 444 -20.58 2.67 10.60
C VAL A 444 -21.69 3.70 10.35
N ARG A 445 -22.57 3.89 11.34
CA ARG A 445 -23.68 4.85 11.28
C ARG A 445 -23.76 5.75 12.50
N LYS A 446 -24.32 6.95 12.30
CA LYS A 446 -24.85 7.83 13.37
C LYS A 446 -26.14 7.21 13.96
N SER A 447 -26.64 7.77 15.07
CA SER A 447 -27.85 7.24 15.74
C SER A 447 -29.07 7.24 14.82
N ASP A 448 -29.21 8.28 14.01
CA ASP A 448 -30.30 8.45 13.03
C ASP A 448 -30.20 7.52 11.81
N GLY A 449 -29.14 6.72 11.70
CA GLY A 449 -28.91 5.78 10.60
C GLY A 449 -28.09 6.33 9.45
N THR A 450 -27.68 7.60 9.48
CA THR A 450 -26.80 8.21 8.49
C THR A 450 -25.46 7.47 8.44
N LEU A 451 -24.98 7.13 7.24
CA LEU A 451 -23.68 6.48 7.07
C LEU A 451 -22.54 7.45 7.38
N LEU A 452 -21.53 6.92 8.05
CA LEU A 452 -20.23 7.56 8.23
C LEU A 452 -19.23 6.96 7.24
N LYS A 453 -18.20 7.73 6.93
CA LYS A 453 -16.98 7.21 6.32
C LYS A 453 -16.23 6.45 7.43
N PRO A 454 -15.93 5.15 7.24
CA PRO A 454 -15.64 4.24 8.35
C PRO A 454 -14.18 4.01 8.69
#